data_AF-A0A662TQJ0-F1
#
_entry.id   AF-A0A662TQJ0-F1
#
_cell.length_a   1.000
_cell.length_b   1.000
_cell.length_c   1.000
_cell.angle_alpha   90.00
_cell.angle_beta   90.00
_cell.angle_gamma   90.00
#
_symmetry.space_group_name_H-M   'P 1'
#
loop_
_entity.id
_entity.type
_entity.pdbx_description
1 polymer ?
#
loop_
_entity_poly.entity_id
_entity_poly.type
_entity_poly.pdbx_seq_one_letter_code
_entity_poly.pdbx_strand_id
1 'polypeptide(L)'
;MLSAHVNEAAMKKALLVAVLLAYALTTPSYVPVAVSQPQGDVWQVYHDYNNLTQVLLSLNETYPDLIRVYSIGVSVEGRSIWVCEIWNRSLPVRPSFAVLVDAGIHGTDVIACESALTLINTLLNKSAEDPLVQKILNT
;
A
#
# COMPACT_ATOMS: atom_id res chain seq x y z
N MET A 1 36.95 44.26 26.64
CA MET A 1 36.40 44.06 25.28
C MET A 1 36.00 42.61 24.93
N LEU A 2 36.18 41.62 25.83
CA LEU A 2 35.86 40.20 25.53
C LEU A 2 34.40 39.76 25.81
N SER A 3 33.58 40.60 26.44
CA SER A 3 32.24 40.22 26.94
C SER A 3 31.12 40.32 25.89
N ALA A 4 31.33 41.02 24.77
CA ALA A 4 30.29 41.23 23.76
C ALA A 4 30.14 40.02 22.81
N HIS A 5 31.24 39.33 22.49
CA HIS A 5 31.23 38.19 21.56
C HIS A 5 30.59 36.91 22.13
N VAL A 6 30.66 36.70 23.46
CA VAL A 6 30.02 35.53 24.10
C VAL A 6 28.49 35.65 24.05
N ASN A 7 27.96 36.87 24.11
CA ASN A 7 26.53 37.13 24.12
C ASN A 7 25.87 36.92 22.75
N GLU A 8 26.59 37.23 21.66
CA GLU A 8 26.07 37.06 20.30
C GLU A 8 25.89 35.57 19.93
N ALA A 9 26.84 34.71 20.31
CA ALA A 9 26.75 33.27 20.08
C ALA A 9 25.63 32.62 20.91
N ALA A 10 25.42 33.08 22.15
CA ALA A 10 24.32 32.63 23.00
C ALA A 10 22.96 33.06 22.42
N MET A 11 22.86 34.29 21.93
CA MET A 11 21.65 34.83 21.31
C MET A 11 21.28 34.10 20.00
N LYS A 12 22.25 33.78 19.15
CA LYS A 12 22.03 32.99 17.93
C LYS A 12 21.54 31.57 18.22
N LYS A 13 22.09 30.92 19.25
CA LYS A 13 21.62 29.59 19.71
C LYS A 13 20.21 29.65 20.27
N ALA A 14 19.90 30.65 21.08
CA ALA A 14 18.55 30.86 21.62
C ALA A 14 17.52 31.10 20.50
N LEU A 15 17.89 31.91 19.48
CA LEU A 15 17.05 32.15 18.31
C LEU A 15 16.84 30.86 17.50
N LEU A 16 17.89 30.07 17.28
CA LEU A 16 17.78 28.80 16.55
C LEU A 16 16.88 27.80 17.28
N VAL A 17 17.00 27.69 18.61
CA VAL A 17 16.13 26.84 19.43
C VAL A 17 14.68 27.32 19.39
N ALA A 18 14.44 28.63 19.44
CA ALA A 18 13.10 29.19 19.31
C ALA A 18 12.47 28.93 17.94
N VAL A 19 13.25 29.01 16.85
CA VAL A 19 12.80 28.70 15.48
C VAL A 19 12.47 27.21 15.34
N LEU A 20 13.31 26.32 15.89
CA LEU A 20 13.07 24.87 15.86
C LEU A 20 11.85 24.47 16.69
N LEU A 21 11.64 25.09 17.86
CA LEU A 21 10.45 24.89 18.68
C LEU A 21 9.18 25.41 17.99
N ALA A 22 9.25 26.59 17.36
CA ALA A 22 8.14 27.13 16.58
C ALA A 22 7.79 26.21 15.40
N TYR A 23 8.80 25.67 14.70
CA TYR A 23 8.59 24.71 13.61
C TYR A 23 7.92 23.43 14.09
N ALA A 24 8.37 22.87 15.22
CA ALA A 24 7.78 21.67 15.83
C ALA A 24 6.32 21.87 16.31
N LEU A 25 5.92 23.11 16.60
CA LEU A 25 4.53 23.48 16.94
C LEU A 25 3.65 23.76 15.71
N THR A 26 4.25 23.89 14.52
CA THR A 26 3.52 24.16 13.26
C THR A 26 3.41 22.95 12.35
N THR A 27 4.06 21.83 12.66
CA THR A 27 3.81 20.59 11.91
C THR A 27 2.36 20.21 12.17
N PRO A 28 1.49 20.19 11.14
CA PRO A 28 0.14 19.70 11.33
C PRO A 28 0.27 18.30 11.93
N SER A 29 -0.39 18.06 13.07
CA SER A 29 -0.51 16.73 13.62
C SER A 29 -1.01 15.85 12.49
N TYR A 30 -0.22 14.84 12.09
CA TYR A 30 -0.68 13.85 11.15
C TYR A 30 -1.85 13.11 11.83
N VAL A 31 -3.06 13.55 11.53
CA VAL A 31 -4.26 12.81 11.87
C VAL A 31 -4.43 11.84 10.72
N PRO A 32 -4.16 10.54 10.90
CA PRO A 32 -4.60 9.58 9.90
C PRO A 32 -6.12 9.78 9.77
N VAL A 33 -6.58 10.18 8.59
CA VAL A 33 -8.00 10.10 8.29
C VAL A 33 -8.35 8.64 8.52
N ALA A 34 -9.16 8.38 9.54
CA ALA A 34 -9.71 7.05 9.77
C ALA A 34 -10.50 6.72 8.53
N VAL A 35 -9.91 5.91 7.65
CA VAL A 35 -10.59 5.39 6.48
C VAL A 35 -11.73 4.58 7.05
N SER A 36 -12.95 5.07 6.86
CA SER A 36 -14.13 4.33 7.26
C SER A 36 -14.09 3.02 6.50
N GLN A 37 -13.98 1.91 7.24
CA GLN A 37 -14.16 0.58 6.67
C GLN A 37 -15.47 0.59 5.88
N PRO A 38 -15.53 0.00 4.68
CA PRO A 38 -16.75 -0.01 3.89
C PRO A 38 -17.93 -0.51 4.73
N GLN A 39 -19.04 0.22 4.72
CA GLN A 39 -20.25 -0.22 5.40
C GLN A 39 -20.92 -1.30 4.52
N GLY A 40 -20.48 -2.55 4.65
CA GLY A 40 -20.96 -3.67 3.84
C GLY A 40 -19.95 -4.83 3.81
N ASP A 41 -20.28 -5.89 3.07
CA ASP A 41 -19.29 -6.92 2.72
C ASP A 41 -18.17 -6.25 1.90
N VAL A 42 -16.92 -6.41 2.32
CA VAL A 42 -15.74 -5.85 1.65
C VAL A 42 -15.68 -6.24 0.17
N TRP A 43 -16.31 -7.36 -0.22
CA TRP A 43 -16.35 -7.82 -1.60
C TRP A 43 -17.50 -7.23 -2.44
N GLN A 44 -18.35 -6.39 -1.86
CA GLN A 44 -19.56 -5.83 -2.50
C GLN A 44 -19.59 -4.30 -2.50
N VAL A 45 -18.43 -3.67 -2.38
CA VAL A 45 -18.26 -2.22 -2.30
C VAL A 45 -17.18 -1.75 -3.27
N TYR A 46 -17.24 -0.48 -3.66
CA TYR A 46 -16.15 0.17 -4.40
C TYR A 46 -15.09 0.66 -3.42
N HIS A 47 -13.84 0.32 -3.68
CA HIS A 47 -12.71 0.67 -2.83
C HIS A 47 -12.05 1.97 -3.32
N ASP A 48 -11.84 2.90 -2.39
CA ASP A 48 -10.85 3.94 -2.61
C ASP A 48 -9.42 3.35 -2.52
N TYR A 49 -8.43 4.18 -2.82
CA TYR A 49 -7.03 3.75 -2.80
C TYR A 49 -6.58 3.18 -1.46
N ASN A 50 -7.00 3.77 -0.34
CA ASN A 50 -6.54 3.35 0.99
C ASN A 50 -7.18 2.03 1.40
N ASN A 51 -8.49 1.89 1.18
CA ASN A 51 -9.22 0.65 1.41
C ASN A 51 -8.68 -0.48 0.52
N LEU A 52 -8.48 -0.23 -0.78
CA LEU A 52 -7.85 -1.20 -1.68
C LEU A 52 -6.47 -1.62 -1.17
N THR A 53 -5.64 -0.65 -0.77
CA THR A 53 -4.30 -0.94 -0.22
C THR A 53 -4.39 -1.83 1.03
N GLN A 54 -5.30 -1.56 1.95
CA GLN A 54 -5.50 -2.38 3.15
C GLN A 54 -5.94 -3.80 2.79
N VAL A 55 -6.87 -3.96 1.85
CA VAL A 55 -7.32 -5.27 1.39
C VAL A 55 -6.16 -6.05 0.77
N LEU A 56 -5.37 -5.45 -0.11
CA LEU A 56 -4.22 -6.11 -0.74
C LEU A 56 -3.17 -6.55 0.29
N LEU A 57 -2.84 -5.69 1.26
CA LEU A 57 -1.88 -6.03 2.31
C LEU A 57 -2.41 -7.12 3.25
N SER A 58 -3.70 -7.08 3.59
CA SER A 58 -4.35 -8.14 4.37
C SER A 58 -4.33 -9.49 3.65
N LEU A 59 -4.60 -9.51 2.33
CA LEU A 59 -4.49 -10.72 1.52
C LEU A 59 -3.05 -11.27 1.49
N ASN A 60 -2.05 -10.38 1.42
CA ASN A 60 -0.64 -10.74 1.48
C ASN A 60 -0.25 -11.41 2.80
N GLU A 61 -0.80 -10.93 3.91
CA GLU A 61 -0.60 -11.54 5.23
C GLU A 61 -1.36 -12.86 5.40
N THR A 62 -2.56 -12.95 4.81
CA THR A 62 -3.44 -14.12 4.93
C THR A 62 -2.96 -15.30 4.08
N TYR A 63 -2.43 -15.02 2.89
CA TYR A 63 -2.04 -16.04 1.91
C TYR A 63 -0.56 -15.94 1.49
N PRO A 64 0.41 -15.96 2.43
CA PRO A 64 1.82 -15.66 2.15
C PRO A 64 2.46 -16.62 1.14
N ASP A 65 1.94 -17.86 1.06
CA ASP A 65 2.43 -18.87 0.12
C ASP A 65 1.83 -18.73 -1.29
N LEU A 66 0.76 -17.94 -1.46
CA LEU A 66 0.05 -17.81 -2.74
C LEU A 66 0.14 -16.41 -3.35
N ILE A 67 0.15 -15.35 -2.55
CA ILE A 67 0.28 -13.97 -3.04
C ILE A 67 1.47 -13.24 -2.43
N ARG A 68 2.15 -12.45 -3.27
CA ARG A 68 3.12 -11.45 -2.86
C ARG A 68 2.67 -10.10 -3.40
N VAL A 69 2.36 -9.19 -2.49
CA VAL A 69 2.00 -7.81 -2.79
C VAL A 69 3.21 -6.92 -2.58
N TYR A 70 3.57 -6.16 -3.60
CA TYR A 70 4.68 -5.23 -3.53
C TYR A 70 4.44 -4.02 -4.43
N SER A 71 5.14 -2.93 -4.14
CA SER A 71 5.10 -1.76 -5.00
C SER A 71 6.17 -1.85 -6.09
N ILE A 72 5.81 -1.51 -7.33
CA ILE A 72 6.76 -1.37 -8.45
C ILE A 72 7.23 0.07 -8.67
N GLY A 73 6.73 1.01 -7.88
CA GLY A 73 7.03 2.42 -8.04
C GLY A 73 6.03 3.31 -7.32
N VAL A 74 6.30 4.61 -7.36
CA VAL A 74 5.48 5.63 -6.71
C VAL A 74 4.87 6.53 -7.79
N SER A 75 3.58 6.81 -7.67
CA SER A 75 2.87 7.73 -8.57
C SER A 75 3.30 9.19 -8.36
N VAL A 76 2.85 10.07 -9.25
CA VAL A 76 3.11 11.52 -9.15
C VAL A 76 2.51 12.15 -7.89
N GLU A 77 1.49 11.55 -7.29
CA GLU A 77 0.87 11.99 -6.04
C GLU A 77 1.42 11.25 -4.80
N GLY A 78 2.52 10.51 -4.95
CA GLY A 78 3.15 9.82 -3.82
C GLY A 78 2.49 8.51 -3.40
N ARG A 79 1.64 7.91 -4.26
CA ARG A 79 0.96 6.64 -3.97
C ARG A 79 1.76 5.44 -4.50
N SER A 80 1.81 4.36 -3.75
CA SER A 80 2.39 3.09 -4.23
C SER A 80 1.59 2.54 -5.40
N ILE A 81 2.28 2.12 -6.46
CA ILE A 81 1.72 1.37 -7.58
C ILE A 81 1.86 -0.11 -7.23
N TRP A 82 0.74 -0.76 -6.91
CA TRP A 82 0.71 -2.12 -6.38
C TRP A 82 0.77 -3.18 -7.48
N VAL A 83 1.54 -4.24 -7.23
CA VAL A 83 1.51 -5.50 -7.98
C VAL A 83 1.19 -6.63 -7.02
N CYS A 84 0.29 -7.51 -7.47
CA CYS A 84 -0.06 -8.75 -6.80
C CYS A 84 0.47 -9.92 -7.64
N GLU A 85 1.62 -10.48 -7.24
CA GLU A 85 2.14 -11.68 -7.88
C GLU A 85 1.48 -12.91 -7.24
N ILE A 86 0.80 -13.74 -8.03
CA ILE A 86 0.01 -14.87 -7.54
C ILE A 86 0.45 -16.17 -8.20
N TRP A 87 0.93 -17.11 -7.39
CA TRP A 87 1.29 -18.49 -7.76
C TRP A 87 1.63 -19.27 -6.49
N ASN A 88 1.63 -20.60 -6.55
CA ASN A 88 1.96 -21.44 -5.39
C ASN A 88 3.47 -21.47 -5.09
N ARG A 89 3.92 -20.64 -4.14
CA ARG A 89 5.33 -20.51 -3.72
C ARG A 89 5.86 -21.68 -2.92
N SER A 90 5.00 -22.58 -2.47
CA SER A 90 5.42 -23.83 -1.84
C SER A 90 6.02 -24.81 -2.86
N LEU A 91 5.84 -24.56 -4.17
CA LEU A 91 6.50 -25.30 -5.24
C LEU A 91 7.95 -24.85 -5.40
N PRO A 92 8.88 -25.79 -5.70
CA PRO A 92 10.31 -25.49 -5.76
C PRO A 92 10.72 -24.63 -6.97
N VAL A 93 9.88 -24.54 -7.99
CA VAL A 93 10.18 -23.86 -9.25
C VAL A 93 9.10 -22.82 -9.52
N ARG A 94 9.53 -21.58 -9.77
CA ARG A 94 8.66 -20.49 -10.20
C ARG A 94 8.11 -20.79 -11.61
N PRO A 95 6.84 -20.46 -11.90
CA PRO A 95 6.27 -20.59 -13.24
C PRO A 95 7.15 -19.92 -14.31
N SER A 96 7.29 -20.57 -15.46
CA SER A 96 8.06 -20.06 -16.61
C SER A 96 7.25 -19.09 -17.48
N PHE A 97 5.94 -19.02 -17.26
CA PHE A 97 5.01 -18.13 -17.94
C PHE A 97 4.19 -17.33 -16.92
N ALA A 98 3.75 -16.14 -17.31
CA ALA A 98 2.88 -15.30 -16.51
C ALA A 98 1.81 -14.66 -17.38
N VAL A 99 0.61 -14.50 -16.83
CA VAL A 99 -0.46 -13.69 -17.41
C VAL A 99 -0.48 -12.36 -16.67
N LEU A 100 -0.38 -11.27 -17.42
CA LEU A 100 -0.52 -9.93 -16.86
C LEU A 100 -2.00 -9.52 -16.92
N VAL A 101 -2.52 -9.08 -15.78
CA VAL A 101 -3.81 -8.40 -15.67
C VAL A 101 -3.53 -7.03 -15.08
N ASP A 102 -3.86 -5.97 -15.81
CA ASP A 102 -3.80 -4.59 -15.32
C ASP A 102 -5.20 -4.02 -15.14
N ALA A 103 -5.31 -3.06 -14.22
CA ALA A 103 -6.54 -2.34 -13.93
C ALA A 103 -6.21 -0.94 -13.40
N GLY A 104 -7.14 0.00 -13.54
CA GLY A 104 -6.98 1.36 -13.03
C GLY A 104 -6.11 2.28 -13.89
N ILE A 105 -5.87 1.93 -15.16
CA ILE A 105 -5.14 2.80 -16.10
C ILE A 105 -5.90 4.11 -16.37
N HIS A 106 -7.23 4.04 -16.44
CA HIS A 106 -8.11 5.20 -16.37
C HIS A 106 -8.69 5.29 -14.96
N GLY A 107 -8.41 6.37 -14.24
CA GLY A 107 -8.82 6.52 -12.82
C GLY A 107 -10.32 6.56 -12.59
N THR A 108 -11.13 6.75 -13.64
CA THR A 108 -12.61 6.70 -13.58
C THR A 108 -13.16 5.28 -13.70
N ASP A 109 -12.36 4.32 -14.18
CA ASP A 109 -12.82 2.97 -14.51
C ASP A 109 -12.71 2.06 -13.28
N VAL A 110 -13.37 2.46 -12.20
CA VAL A 110 -13.29 1.78 -10.89
C VAL A 110 -13.68 0.29 -11.00
N ILE A 111 -14.61 -0.05 -11.89
CA ILE A 111 -15.04 -1.43 -12.11
C ILE A 111 -13.91 -2.37 -12.58
N ALA A 112 -12.91 -1.85 -13.31
CA ALA A 112 -11.76 -2.64 -13.72
C ALA A 112 -10.91 -3.03 -12.50
N CYS A 113 -10.71 -2.09 -11.56
CA CYS A 113 -10.00 -2.34 -10.30
C CYS A 113 -10.72 -3.39 -9.46
N GLU A 114 -12.05 -3.27 -9.30
CA GLU A 114 -12.84 -4.25 -8.55
C GLU A 114 -12.86 -5.62 -9.22
N SER A 115 -12.85 -5.67 -10.56
CA SER A 115 -12.78 -6.93 -11.31
C SER A 115 -11.44 -7.64 -11.06
N ALA A 116 -10.32 -6.90 -11.08
CA ALA A 116 -9.01 -7.44 -10.76
C ALA A 116 -8.94 -7.89 -9.30
N LEU A 117 -9.47 -7.11 -8.35
CA LEU A 117 -9.54 -7.47 -6.94
C LEU A 117 -10.37 -8.74 -6.71
N THR A 118 -11.51 -8.86 -7.39
CA THR A 118 -12.38 -10.06 -7.34
C THR A 118 -11.68 -11.29 -7.90
N LEU A 119 -10.92 -11.14 -8.99
CA LEU A 119 -10.10 -12.21 -9.55
C LEU A 119 -9.06 -12.69 -8.54
N ILE A 120 -8.33 -11.77 -7.91
CA ILE A 120 -7.36 -12.08 -6.85
C ILE A 120 -8.04 -12.88 -5.74
N ASN A 121 -9.15 -12.37 -5.21
CA ASN A 121 -9.89 -13.02 -4.13
C ASN A 121 -10.38 -14.43 -4.50
N THR A 122 -10.86 -14.59 -5.73
CA THR A 122 -11.33 -15.88 -6.25
C THR A 122 -10.19 -16.88 -6.32
N LEU A 123 -9.03 -16.50 -6.86
CA LEU A 123 -7.86 -17.36 -6.96
C LEU A 123 -7.37 -17.81 -5.57
N LEU A 124 -7.39 -16.91 -4.58
CA LEU A 124 -6.92 -17.22 -3.23
C LEU A 124 -7.92 -18.09 -2.45
N ASN A 125 -9.19 -17.69 -2.37
CA ASN A 125 -10.19 -18.41 -1.56
C ASN A 125 -10.51 -19.79 -2.13
N LYS A 126 -10.48 -19.96 -3.46
CA LYS A 126 -10.79 -21.25 -4.09
C LYS A 126 -9.56 -22.14 -4.29
N SER A 127 -8.38 -21.70 -3.85
CA SER A 127 -7.13 -22.43 -4.04
C SER A 127 -7.14 -23.85 -3.48
N ALA A 128 -7.88 -24.12 -2.40
CA ALA A 128 -7.97 -25.45 -1.79
C ALA A 128 -9.08 -26.34 -2.37
N GLU A 129 -10.09 -25.75 -3.03
CA GLU A 129 -11.34 -26.44 -3.36
C GLU A 129 -11.55 -26.63 -4.87
N ASP A 130 -11.10 -25.69 -5.69
CA ASP A 130 -11.37 -25.67 -7.13
C ASP A 130 -10.18 -26.23 -7.94
N PRO A 131 -10.35 -27.39 -8.62
CA PRO A 131 -9.27 -28.01 -9.41
C PRO A 131 -8.74 -27.12 -10.54
N LEU A 132 -9.58 -26.24 -11.11
CA LEU A 132 -9.14 -25.31 -12.16
C LEU A 132 -8.23 -24.24 -11.56
N VAL A 133 -8.60 -23.69 -10.41
CA VAL A 133 -7.79 -22.69 -9.70
C VAL A 133 -6.46 -23.31 -9.26
N GLN A 134 -6.48 -24.52 -8.68
CA GLN A 134 -5.26 -25.25 -8.34
C GLN A 134 -4.35 -25.43 -9.55
N LYS A 135 -4.92 -25.82 -10.70
CA LYS A 135 -4.16 -25.97 -11.94
C LYS A 135 -3.52 -24.65 -12.36
N ILE A 136 -4.25 -23.54 -12.31
CA ILE A 136 -3.73 -22.21 -12.65
C ILE A 136 -2.58 -21.82 -11.71
N LEU A 137 -2.72 -22.04 -10.40
CA LEU A 137 -1.71 -21.64 -9.41
C LEU A 137 -0.44 -22.51 -9.41
N ASN A 138 -0.55 -23.75 -9.89
CA ASN A 138 0.53 -24.75 -9.88
C ASN A 138 1.20 -24.97 -11.25
N THR A 139 0.82 -24.22 -12.29
CA THR A 139 1.44 -24.26 -13.63
C THR A 139 2.58 -23.25 -13.71
#